data_AF-A0A533RXV5-F1
#
_entry.id   AF-A0A533RXV5-F1
#
_cell.length_a   1.000
_cell.length_b   1.000
_cell.length_c   1.000
_cell.angle_alpha   90.00
_cell.angle_beta   90.00
_cell.angle_gamma   90.00
#
_symmetry.space_group_name_H-M   'P 1'
#
loop_
_entity.id
_entity.type
_entity.pdbx_description
1 polymer ?
#
loop_
_entity_poly.entity_id
_entity_poly.type
_entity_poly.pdbx_seq_one_letter_code
_entity_poly.pdbx_strand_id
1 'polypeptide(L)'
;MERLQKLLAHAGVASRRHSEEMILAGKVKVNGEVVRTLGTKVDPEKDKIEVNGKLLEPESPKKYLMLNKPAGYVSTAYDPQGRPTVLDLVT
;
A
#
# COMPACT_ATOMS: atom_id res chain seq x y z
N MET A 1 13.23 4.17 10.50
CA MET A 1 13.50 3.35 9.30
C MET A 1 12.48 2.22 9.18
N GLU A 2 11.82 2.13 8.02
CA GLU A 2 10.82 1.11 7.69
C GLU A 2 11.10 0.53 6.30
N ARG A 3 10.61 -0.69 6.01
CA ARG A 3 10.72 -1.29 4.66
C ARG A 3 9.90 -0.50 3.65
N LEU A 4 10.48 -0.20 2.49
CA LEU A 4 9.86 0.59 1.44
C LEU A 4 8.48 0.06 1.04
N GLN A 5 8.31 -1.26 0.85
CA GLN A 5 6.99 -1.82 0.50
C GLN A 5 5.94 -1.71 1.61
N LYS A 6 6.36 -1.58 2.88
CA LYS A 6 5.44 -1.37 4.00
C LYS A 6 4.98 0.09 4.00
N LEU A 7 5.91 1.02 3.82
CA LEU A 7 5.62 2.44 3.75
C LEU A 7 4.70 2.78 2.57
N LEU A 8 4.99 2.25 1.37
CA LEU A 8 4.13 2.43 0.19
C LEU A 8 2.70 1.91 0.44
N ALA A 9 2.56 0.78 1.13
CA ALA A 9 1.24 0.25 1.47
C ALA A 9 0.50 1.07 2.51
N HIS A 10 1.20 1.61 3.51
CA HIS A 10 0.61 2.50 4.50
C HIS A 10 0.15 3.82 3.88
N ALA A 11 0.91 4.34 2.91
CA ALA A 11 0.54 5.53 2.15
C ALA A 11 -0.57 5.28 1.11
N GLY A 12 -1.18 4.09 1.09
CA GLY A 12 -2.32 3.78 0.21
C GLY A 12 -1.95 3.60 -1.26
N VAL A 13 -0.67 3.51 -1.62
CA VAL A 13 -0.21 3.38 -3.01
C VAL A 13 -0.65 2.04 -3.61
N ALA A 14 -0.44 0.96 -2.87
CA ALA A 14 -0.68 -0.40 -3.32
C ALA A 14 -0.64 -1.37 -2.13
N SER A 15 -1.07 -2.62 -2.31
CA SER A 15 -0.80 -3.65 -1.30
C SER A 15 0.71 -3.83 -1.08
N ARG A 16 1.12 -4.43 0.05
CA ARG A 16 2.55 -4.71 0.31
C ARG A 16 3.20 -5.55 -0.79
N ARG A 17 2.46 -6.50 -1.38
CA ARG A 17 2.94 -7.37 -2.46
C ARG A 17 3.04 -6.62 -3.78
N HIS A 18 1.99 -5.89 -4.13
CA HIS A 18 2.01 -5.09 -5.36
C HIS A 18 3.05 -3.96 -5.29
N SER A 19 3.33 -3.44 -4.09
CA SER A 19 4.45 -2.52 -3.84
C SER A 19 5.81 -3.17 -4.15
N GLU A 20 6.01 -4.45 -3.84
CA GLU A 20 7.24 -5.19 -4.22
C GLU A 20 7.38 -5.29 -5.74
N GLU A 21 6.28 -5.58 -6.45
CA GLU A 21 6.24 -5.60 -7.91
C GLU A 21 6.58 -4.23 -8.51
N MET A 22 6.04 -3.15 -7.94
CA MET A 22 6.34 -1.78 -8.37
C MET A 22 7.81 -1.41 -8.17
N ILE A 23 8.41 -1.83 -7.04
CA ILE A 23 9.84 -1.66 -6.77
C ILE A 23 10.65 -2.41 -7.84
N LEU A 24 10.38 -3.69 -8.07
CA LEU A 24 11.07 -4.49 -9.09
C LEU A 24 10.95 -3.89 -10.50
N ALA A 25 9.77 -3.35 -10.82
CA ALA A 25 9.52 -2.65 -12.08
C ALA A 25 10.24 -1.30 -12.21
N GLY A 26 10.93 -0.83 -11.16
CA GLY A 26 11.62 0.47 -11.15
C GLY A 26 10.67 1.67 -11.16
N LYS A 27 9.44 1.50 -10.67
CA LYS A 27 8.43 2.57 -10.59
C LYS A 27 8.61 3.46 -9.36
N VAL A 28 9.52 3.11 -8.46
CA VAL A 28 9.75 3.79 -7.18
C VAL A 28 11.14 4.41 -7.16
N LYS A 29 11.23 5.68 -6.78
CA LYS A 29 12.48 6.37 -6.52
C LYS A 29 12.59 6.76 -5.06
N VAL A 30 13.81 6.73 -4.53
CA VAL A 30 14.14 7.25 -3.20
C VAL A 30 15.28 8.25 -3.38
N ASN A 31 15.06 9.49 -2.96
CA ASN A 31 16.02 10.59 -3.11
C ASN A 31 16.51 10.79 -4.56
N GLY A 32 15.63 10.56 -5.54
CA GLY A 32 15.93 10.69 -6.97
C GLY A 32 16.49 9.43 -7.64
N GLU A 33 16.88 8.41 -6.87
CA GLU A 33 17.42 7.15 -7.40
C GLU A 33 16.35 6.08 -7.53
N VAL A 34 16.31 5.38 -8.67
CA VAL A 34 15.37 4.28 -8.90
C VAL A 34 15.76 3.07 -8.05
N VAL A 35 14.88 2.65 -7.16
CA VAL A 35 15.10 1.49 -6.28
C VAL A 35 14.44 0.26 -6.89
N ARG A 36 15.22 -0.81 -7.10
CA ARG A 36 14.74 -2.13 -7.54
C ARG A 36 15.00 -3.25 -6.53
N THR A 37 15.64 -2.94 -5.42
CA THR A 37 15.99 -3.91 -4.39
C THR A 37 14.83 -4.09 -3.41
N LEU A 38 14.36 -5.32 -3.23
CA LEU A 38 13.35 -5.63 -2.22
C LEU A 38 13.95 -5.56 -0.82
N GLY A 39 13.17 -5.08 0.14
CA GLY A 39 13.63 -4.96 1.53
C GLY A 39 14.48 -3.73 1.83
N THR A 40 14.67 -2.84 0.84
CA THR A 40 15.21 -1.49 1.07
C THR A 40 14.49 -0.82 2.22
N LYS A 41 15.26 -0.28 3.17
CA LYS A 41 14.75 0.47 4.31
C LYS A 41 14.90 1.95 4.02
N VAL A 42 13.86 2.70 4.33
CA VAL A 42 13.79 4.15 4.15
C VAL A 42 13.38 4.81 5.47
N ASP A 43 13.77 6.07 5.65
CA ASP A 43 13.34 6.93 6.75
C ASP A 43 12.29 7.91 6.22
N PRO A 44 10.99 7.72 6.51
CA PRO A 44 9.91 8.54 5.94
C PRO A 44 10.01 10.03 6.31
N GLU A 45 10.70 10.37 7.39
CA GLU A 45 10.91 11.75 7.84
C GLU A 45 12.03 12.47 7.08
N LYS A 46 12.89 11.73 6.37
CA LYS A 46 14.11 12.27 5.73
C LYS A 46 14.17 11.98 4.23
N ASP A 47 13.72 10.79 3.84
CA ASP A 47 13.82 10.30 2.48
C ASP A 47 12.63 10.77 1.64
N LYS A 48 12.93 11.32 0.46
CA LYS A 48 11.93 11.69 -0.54
C LYS A 48 11.60 10.47 -1.39
N ILE A 49 10.39 9.96 -1.27
CA ILE A 49 9.94 8.80 -2.04
C ILE A 49 9.01 9.27 -3.15
N GLU A 50 9.30 8.85 -4.37
CA GLU A 50 8.45 9.11 -5.54
C GLU A 50 7.95 7.80 -6.13
N VAL A 51 6.68 7.77 -6.51
CA VAL A 51 6.06 6.65 -7.20
C VAL A 51 5.51 7.14 -8.53
N ASN A 52 5.98 6.58 -9.65
CA ASN A 52 5.64 7.03 -11.00
C ASN A 52 5.83 8.56 -11.19
N GLY A 53 6.85 9.14 -10.55
CA GLY A 53 7.16 10.57 -10.64
C GLY A 53 6.29 11.49 -9.76
N LYS A 54 5.41 10.93 -8.92
CA LYS A 54 4.67 11.70 -7.90
C LYS A 54 5.31 11.49 -6.54
N LEU A 55 5.55 12.59 -5.82
CA LEU A 55 6.05 12.53 -4.45
C LEU A 55 4.99 11.87 -3.56
N LEU A 56 5.43 10.98 -2.67
CA LEU A 56 4.57 10.35 -1.69
C LEU A 56 4.18 11.38 -0.62
N GLU A 57 2.88 11.59 -0.43
CA GLU A 57 2.36 12.45 0.64
C GLU A 57 2.43 11.74 2.00
N PRO A 58 2.55 12.49 3.11
CA PRO A 58 2.58 11.93 4.46
C PRO A 58 1.31 11.15 4.83
N GLU A 59 1.44 10.24 5.80
CA GLU A 59 0.43 9.24 6.18
C GLU A 59 -0.95 9.86 6.44
N SER A 60 -1.98 9.30 5.81
CA SER A 60 -3.37 9.65 6.13
C SER A 60 -3.75 9.14 7.53
N PRO A 61 -4.58 9.86 8.30
CA PRO A 61 -4.98 9.44 9.63
C PRO A 61 -5.69 8.07 9.59
N LYS A 62 -5.37 7.21 10.57
CA LYS A 62 -5.98 5.87 10.67
C LYS A 62 -7.48 5.98 10.89
N LYS A 63 -8.24 5.23 10.09
CA LYS A 63 -9.69 5.05 10.25
C LYS A 63 -9.97 3.67 10.84
N TYR A 64 -10.76 3.63 11.90
CA TYR A 64 -11.18 2.40 12.56
C TYR A 64 -12.70 2.28 12.46
N LEU A 65 -13.18 1.14 11.98
CA LEU A 65 -14.62 0.88 11.78
C LEU A 65 -14.99 -0.43 12.47
N MET A 66 -16.16 -0.45 13.10
CA MET A 66 -16.80 -1.67 13.59
C MET A 66 -17.95 -2.02 12.66
N LEU A 67 -17.92 -3.22 12.09
CA LEU A 67 -18.90 -3.68 11.09
C LEU A 67 -19.54 -4.98 11.57
N ASN A 68 -20.86 -4.99 11.72
CA ASN A 68 -21.62 -6.23 11.85
C ASN A 68 -21.88 -6.79 10.45
N LYS A 69 -21.02 -7.72 10.02
CA LYS A 69 -21.03 -8.29 8.68
C LYS A 69 -22.25 -9.22 8.49
N PRO A 70 -23.10 -9.01 7.47
CA PRO A 70 -24.22 -9.90 7.17
C PRO A 70 -23.76 -11.25 6.58
N ALA A 71 -24.63 -12.25 6.62
CA ALA A 71 -24.40 -13.54 6.01
C ALA A 71 -24.21 -13.41 4.48
N GLY A 72 -23.38 -14.29 3.89
CA GLY A 72 -23.11 -14.30 2.45
C GLY A 72 -21.92 -13.46 1.99
N TYR A 73 -21.35 -12.62 2.86
CA TYR A 73 -20.16 -11.84 2.54
C TYR A 73 -18.87 -12.59 2.93
N VAL A 74 -17.73 -12.26 2.30
CA VAL A 74 -16.39 -12.76 2.67
C VAL A 74 -15.46 -11.66 3.19
N SER A 75 -14.54 -11.98 4.09
CA SER A 75 -13.61 -11.01 4.71
C SER A 75 -12.26 -11.03 4.00
N THR A 76 -12.25 -10.61 2.74
CA THR A 76 -11.07 -10.51 1.87
C THR A 76 -11.14 -9.22 1.06
N ALA A 77 -10.00 -8.69 0.63
CA ALA A 77 -9.94 -7.54 -0.27
C ALA A 77 -10.21 -7.91 -1.74
N TYR A 78 -10.08 -9.20 -2.09
CA TYR A 78 -10.38 -9.73 -3.41
C TYR A 78 -10.86 -11.18 -3.27
N ASP A 79 -12.01 -11.49 -3.87
CA ASP A 79 -12.56 -12.85 -3.89
C ASP A 79 -12.56 -13.40 -5.33
N PRO A 80 -11.75 -14.44 -5.65
CA PRO A 80 -11.71 -15.03 -6.99
C PRO A 80 -13.04 -15.65 -7.43
N GLN A 81 -13.93 -15.96 -6.49
CA GLN A 81 -15.26 -16.54 -6.76
C GLN A 81 -16.35 -15.49 -6.93
N GLY A 82 -16.00 -14.19 -6.86
CA GLY A 82 -16.93 -13.09 -7.10
C GLY A 82 -17.98 -12.89 -6.02
N ARG A 83 -17.80 -13.45 -4.82
CA ARG A 83 -18.70 -13.22 -3.69
C ARG A 83 -18.49 -11.80 -3.15
N PRO A 84 -19.56 -11.16 -2.62
CA PRO A 84 -19.43 -9.83 -2.06
C PRO A 84 -18.52 -9.83 -0.83
N THR A 85 -17.72 -8.78 -0.70
CA THR A 85 -16.67 -8.62 0.30
C THR A 85 -17.05 -7.60 1.36
N VAL A 86 -16.41 -7.64 2.54
CA VAL A 86 -16.59 -6.59 3.56
C VAL A 86 -16.23 -5.20 3.07
N LEU A 87 -15.40 -5.08 2.01
CA LEU A 87 -15.03 -3.79 1.45
C LEU A 87 -16.20 -3.14 0.69
N ASP A 88 -17.14 -3.93 0.18
CA ASP A 88 -18.35 -3.41 -0.49
C ASP A 88 -19.34 -2.75 0.49
N LEU A 89 -19.13 -2.95 1.79
CA LEU A 89 -19.97 -2.42 2.86
C LEU A 89 -19.39 -1.15 3.52
N VAL A 90 -18.20 -0.70 3.13
CA VAL A 90 -17.50 0.44 3.73
C VAL A 90 -17.19 1.48 2.67
N THR A 91 -17.42 2.77 2.97
CA THR A 91 -17.21 3.92 2.07
C THR A 91 -15.96 4.69 2.46
#